data_AF-A0A7C1LVE7-F1
#
_entry.id   AF-A0A7C1LVE7-F1
#
_cell.length_a   1.000
_cell.length_b   1.000
_cell.length_c   1.000
_cell.angle_alpha   90.00
_cell.angle_beta   90.00
_cell.angle_gamma   90.00
#
_symmetry.space_group_name_H-M   'P 1'
#
loop_
_entity.id
_entity.type
_entity.pdbx_description
1 polymer ?
#
loop_
_entity_poly.entity_id
_entity_poly.type
_entity_poly.pdbx_seq_one_letter_code
_entity_poly.pdbx_strand_id
1 'polypeptide(L)'
;MLDVSTASVNKLLGIAIRAEIDANKTYSDLAERVSNPLLKEKFQWLAYEENKHKEILGKLHETLFQGDEPQIPDTTDEALL
;
A
#
# COMPACT_ATOMS: atom_id res chain seq x y z
N MET A 1 13.91 5.81 12.23
CA MET A 1 14.34 5.02 11.07
C MET A 1 13.98 3.57 11.36
N LEU A 2 13.13 2.96 10.53
CA LEU A 2 12.79 1.55 10.65
C LEU A 2 13.98 0.70 10.23
N ASP A 3 14.46 -0.19 11.10
CA ASP A 3 15.45 -1.19 10.71
C ASP A 3 14.73 -2.46 10.26
N VAL A 4 14.69 -2.66 8.94
CA VAL A 4 14.03 -3.80 8.30
C VAL A 4 14.66 -5.13 8.75
N SER A 5 15.93 -5.14 9.16
CA SER A 5 16.62 -6.37 9.58
C SER A 5 16.17 -6.89 10.95
N THR A 6 15.53 -6.04 11.77
CA THR A 6 15.11 -6.37 13.14
C THR A 6 13.60 -6.27 13.35
N ALA A 7 12.87 -5.63 12.44
CA ALA A 7 11.42 -5.51 12.50
C ALA A 7 10.73 -6.88 12.35
N SER A 8 9.61 -7.07 13.07
CA SER A 8 8.79 -8.28 12.91
C SER A 8 8.09 -8.30 11.56
N VAL A 9 7.91 -9.50 10.99
CA VAL A 9 7.19 -9.70 9.73
C VAL A 9 5.76 -9.13 9.80
N ASN A 10 5.07 -9.29 10.94
CA ASN A 10 3.73 -8.72 11.15
C ASN A 10 3.74 -7.19 10.97
N LYS A 11 4.70 -6.50 11.61
CA LYS A 11 4.86 -5.05 11.49
C LYS A 11 5.20 -4.63 10.06
N LEU A 12 6.08 -5.36 9.39
CA LEU A 12 6.48 -5.09 8.01
C LEU A 12 5.29 -5.23 7.04
N LEU A 13 4.42 -6.22 7.23
CA LEU A 13 3.21 -6.37 6.44
C LEU A 13 2.21 -5.23 6.70
N GLY A 14 2.04 -4.79 7.93
CA GLY A 14 1.22 -3.62 8.25
C GLY A 14 1.72 -2.35 7.55
N ILE A 15 3.03 -2.14 7.54
CA ILE A 15 3.68 -1.03 6.82
C ILE A 15 3.48 -1.16 5.31
N ALA A 16 3.66 -2.35 4.74
CA ALA A 16 3.46 -2.60 3.32
C ALA A 16 2.00 -2.31 2.91
N ILE A 17 1.02 -2.78 3.69
CA ILE A 17 -0.40 -2.50 3.45
C ILE A 17 -0.68 -0.99 3.49
N ARG A 18 -0.08 -0.25 4.43
CA ARG A 18 -0.21 1.22 4.47
C ARG A 18 0.36 1.89 3.22
N ALA A 19 1.51 1.43 2.74
CA ALA A 19 2.14 1.92 1.52
C ALA A 19 1.22 1.74 0.31
N GLU A 20 0.56 0.59 0.16
CA GLU A 20 -0.40 0.36 -0.93
C GLU A 20 -1.61 1.30 -0.87
N ILE A 21 -2.12 1.59 0.33
CA ILE A 21 -3.26 2.51 0.49
C ILE A 21 -2.84 3.95 0.15
N ASP A 22 -1.64 4.38 0.55
CA ASP A 22 -1.12 5.71 0.23
C ASP A 22 -0.78 5.87 -1.26
N ALA A 23 -0.21 4.84 -1.88
CA ALA A 23 0.05 4.81 -3.32
C ALA A 23 -1.26 4.86 -4.12
N ASN A 24 -2.26 4.05 -3.74
CA ASN A 24 -3.59 4.08 -4.36
C ASN A 24 -4.20 5.48 -4.30
N LYS A 25 -4.17 6.14 -3.13
CA LYS A 25 -4.67 7.50 -2.97
C LYS A 25 -3.91 8.49 -3.85
N THR A 26 -2.59 8.40 -3.86
CA THR A 26 -1.73 9.27 -4.67
C THR A 26 -2.04 9.15 -6.16
N TYR A 27 -2.16 7.93 -6.68
CA TYR A 27 -2.50 7.73 -8.09
C TYR A 27 -3.93 8.15 -8.42
N SER A 28 -4.88 7.94 -7.51
CA SER A 28 -6.25 8.42 -7.68
C SER A 28 -6.29 9.96 -7.76
N ASP A 29 -5.60 10.64 -6.85
CA ASP A 29 -5.48 12.11 -6.85
C ASP A 29 -4.79 12.62 -8.13
N LEU A 30 -3.75 11.94 -8.62
CA LEU A 30 -3.07 12.29 -9.87
C LEU A 30 -3.98 12.11 -11.09
N ALA A 31 -4.77 11.03 -11.14
CA ALA A 31 -5.74 10.77 -12.20
C ALA A 31 -6.81 11.86 -12.30
N GLU A 32 -7.18 12.49 -11.17
CA GLU A 32 -8.12 13.61 -11.14
C GLU A 32 -7.51 14.93 -11.61
N ARG A 33 -6.21 15.13 -11.40
CA ARG A 33 -5.51 16.39 -11.70
C ARG A 33 -5.02 16.49 -13.14
N VAL A 34 -4.78 15.36 -13.82
CA VAL A 34 -4.26 15.37 -15.19
C VAL A 34 -5.36 15.50 -16.25
N SER A 35 -5.12 16.36 -17.23
CA SER A 35 -6.03 16.56 -18.37
C SER A 35 -5.75 15.60 -19.53
N ASN A 36 -4.55 15.02 -19.59
CA ASN A 36 -4.18 14.08 -20.64
C ASN A 36 -4.89 12.72 -20.41
N PRO A 37 -5.71 12.23 -21.37
CA PRO A 37 -6.51 11.03 -21.18
C PRO A 37 -5.66 9.76 -21.00
N LEU A 38 -4.51 9.67 -21.67
CA LEU A 38 -3.60 8.52 -21.54
C LEU A 38 -2.97 8.48 -20.14
N LEU A 39 -2.54 9.63 -19.61
CA LEU A 39 -2.00 9.70 -18.25
C LEU A 39 -3.08 9.38 -17.21
N LYS A 40 -4.30 9.89 -17.41
CA LYS A 40 -5.44 9.57 -16.55
C LYS A 40 -5.69 8.07 -16.47
N GLU A 41 -5.77 7.40 -17.63
CA GLU A 41 -5.95 5.95 -17.70
C GLU A 41 -4.80 5.21 -17.00
N LYS A 42 -3.56 5.65 -17.18
CA LYS A 42 -2.40 5.02 -16.52
C LYS A 42 -2.45 5.16 -15.00
N PHE A 43 -2.78 6.33 -14.46
CA PHE A 43 -2.90 6.49 -13.02
C PHE A 43 -4.09 5.72 -12.43
N GLN A 44 -5.21 5.65 -13.15
CA GLN A 44 -6.34 4.79 -12.74
C GLN A 44 -5.95 3.31 -12.71
N TRP A 45 -5.17 2.86 -13.70
CA TRP A 45 -4.67 1.50 -13.73
C TRP A 45 -3.69 1.21 -12.58
N LEU A 46 -2.76 2.13 -12.29
CA LEU A 46 -1.85 1.99 -11.15
C LEU A 46 -2.62 1.92 -9.82
N ALA A 47 -3.56 2.84 -9.59
CA ALA A 47 -4.43 2.79 -8.41
C ALA A 47 -5.17 1.44 -8.29
N TYR A 48 -5.66 0.91 -9.40
CA TYR A 48 -6.31 -0.40 -9.43
C TYR A 48 -5.37 -1.55 -9.07
N GLU A 49 -4.11 -1.53 -9.52
CA GLU A 49 -3.11 -2.55 -9.13
C GLU A 49 -2.76 -2.48 -7.64
N GLU A 50 -2.63 -1.28 -7.05
CA GLU A 50 -2.32 -1.17 -5.61
C GLU A 50 -3.44 -1.76 -4.72
N ASN A 51 -4.70 -1.70 -5.16
CA ASN A 51 -5.78 -2.40 -4.47
C ASN A 51 -5.57 -3.93 -4.47
N LYS A 52 -5.09 -4.50 -5.58
CA LYS A 52 -4.77 -5.93 -5.64
C LYS A 52 -3.58 -6.27 -4.76
N HIS A 53 -2.54 -5.44 -4.75
CA HIS A 53 -1.38 -5.63 -3.89
C HIS A 53 -1.80 -5.63 -2.42
N LYS A 54 -2.62 -4.66 -2.00
CA LYS A 54 -3.21 -4.61 -0.66
C LYS A 54 -3.97 -5.90 -0.31
N GLU A 55 -4.80 -6.42 -1.21
CA GLU A 55 -5.53 -7.68 -0.98
C GLU A 55 -4.60 -8.88 -0.83
N ILE A 56 -3.54 -8.96 -1.65
CA ILE A 56 -2.54 -10.03 -1.58
C ILE A 56 -1.80 -9.98 -0.24
N LEU A 57 -1.37 -8.78 0.19
CA LEU A 57 -0.69 -8.58 1.47
C LEU A 57 -1.62 -8.90 2.66
N GLY A 58 -2.89 -8.52 2.58
CA GLY A 58 -3.90 -8.88 3.59
C GLY A 58 -4.08 -10.38 3.72
N LYS A 59 -4.25 -11.10 2.61
CA LYS A 59 -4.37 -12.58 2.61
C LYS A 59 -3.10 -13.25 3.12
N LEU A 60 -1.93 -12.72 2.78
CA LEU A 60 -0.65 -13.22 3.29
C LEU A 60 -0.56 -13.04 4.81
N HIS A 61 -0.98 -11.88 5.32
CA HIS A 61 -1.05 -11.61 6.75
C HIS A 61 -1.99 -12.59 7.47
N GLU A 62 -3.23 -12.73 6.98
CA GLU A 62 -4.22 -13.67 7.52
C GLU A 62 -3.68 -15.11 7.59
N THR A 63 -2.97 -15.54 6.53
CA THR A 63 -2.37 -16.88 6.45
C THR A 63 -1.27 -17.10 7.50
N LEU A 64 -0.46 -16.07 7.76
CA LEU A 64 0.69 -16.15 8.67
C LEU A 64 0.32 -15.94 10.15
N PHE A 65 -0.73 -15.16 10.42
CA PHE A 65 -1.10 -14.72 11.78
C PHE A 65 -2.49 -15.17 12.25
N GLN A 66 -3.20 -16.04 11.50
CA GLN A 66 -4.40 -16.78 11.91
C GLN A 66 -5.48 -15.94 12.63
N GLY A 67 -5.91 -14.84 12.00
CA GLY A 67 -7.02 -14.02 12.48
C GLY A 67 -6.62 -12.85 13.40
N ASP A 68 -5.32 -12.64 13.61
CA ASP A 68 -4.82 -11.38 14.14
C ASP A 68 -5.03 -10.26 13.11
N GLU A 69 -5.37 -9.04 13.53
CA GLU A 69 -5.52 -7.92 12.61
C GLU A 69 -4.16 -7.26 12.32
N PRO A 70 -3.84 -6.96 11.04
CA PRO A 70 -2.61 -6.27 10.72
C PRO A 70 -2.57 -4.90 11.40
N GLN A 71 -1.48 -4.65 12.11
CA GLN A 71 -1.22 -3.34 12.72
C GLN A 71 -0.74 -2.37 11.64
N ILE A 72 -1.71 -1.74 10.96
CA ILE A 72 -1.46 -0.79 9.89
C ILE A 72 -1.22 0.60 10.52
N PRO A 73 -0.06 1.24 10.29
CA PRO A 73 0.19 2.59 10.79
C PRO A 73 -0.69 3.63 10.07
N ASP A 74 -0.87 4.80 10.68
CA ASP A 74 -1.73 5.87 10.13
C ASP A 74 -1.23 6.41 8.78
N THR A 75 0.10 6.51 8.62
CA THR A 75 0.76 7.01 7.40
C THR A 75 1.96 6.15 7.05
N THR A 76 2.26 6.04 5.77
CA THR A 76 3.55 5.50 5.31
C THR A 76 4.67 6.42 5.79
N ASP A 77 5.79 5.84 6.22
CA ASP A 77 7.01 6.60 6.48
C ASP A 77 7.51 7.17 5.14
N GLU A 78 7.66 8.50 5.04
CA GLU A 78 8.13 9.15 3.80
C GLU A 78 9.47 8.61 3.32
N ALA A 79 10.29 8.02 4.20
CA ALA A 79 11.54 7.37 3.83
C ALA A 79 11.37 6.01 3.11
N LEU A 80 10.14 5.49 3.01
CA LEU A 80 9.79 4.27 2.28
C LEU A 80 9.16 4.56 0.90
N LEU A 81 8.90 5.83 0.59
CA LEU A 81 8.49 6.33 -0.73
C LEU A 81 9.71 6.79 -1.54
#